data_AF-A0A507ELT9-F1
#
_entry.id   AF-A0A507ELT9-F1
#
_cell.length_a   1.000
_cell.length_b   1.000
_cell.length_c   1.000
_cell.angle_alpha   90.00
_cell.angle_beta   90.00
_cell.angle_gamma   90.00
#
_symmetry.space_group_name_H-M   'P 1'
#
loop_
_entity.id
_entity.type
_entity.pdbx_description
1 polymer ?
#
loop_
_entity_poly.entity_id
_entity_poly.type
_entity_poly.pdbx_seq_one_letter_code
_entity_poly.pdbx_strand_id
1 'polypeptide(L)'
;MDFSGLSDVERSRMNAFIEQKQMKDFLRLYANLVDRCFADCVNDFTSKALSTKEDTCVNRCVDKFIKHSERVGLRFGEQNALLQQQQQQQMMGPQ
;
A
#
# COMPACT_ATOMS: atom_id res chain seq x y z
N MET A 1 2.87 -15.86 2.45
CA MET A 1 4.17 -16.27 1.89
C MET A 1 4.57 -17.52 2.65
N ASP A 2 4.76 -18.64 1.96
CA ASP A 2 5.15 -19.90 2.59
C ASP A 2 6.68 -19.99 2.68
N PHE A 3 7.20 -20.04 3.90
CA PHE A 3 8.64 -20.12 4.20
C PHE A 3 9.04 -21.49 4.76
N SER A 4 8.17 -22.49 4.63
CA SER A 4 8.37 -23.84 5.18
C SER A 4 9.62 -24.55 4.66
N GLY A 5 10.11 -24.21 3.46
CA GLY A 5 11.31 -24.81 2.85
C GLY A 5 12.66 -24.16 3.22
N LEU A 6 12.69 -23.14 4.08
CA LEU A 6 13.92 -22.44 4.48
C LEU A 6 14.51 -23.00 5.77
N SER A 7 15.84 -22.98 5.90
CA SER A 7 16.51 -23.24 7.18
C SER A 7 16.14 -22.17 8.23
N ASP A 8 16.29 -22.48 9.51
CA ASP A 8 15.92 -21.56 10.60
C ASP A 8 16.67 -20.22 10.52
N VAL A 9 17.94 -20.25 10.09
CA VAL A 9 18.77 -19.06 9.89
C VAL A 9 18.23 -18.20 8.74
N GLU A 10 17.82 -18.82 7.64
CA GLU A 10 17.24 -18.12 6.49
C GLU A 10 15.86 -17.53 6.82
N ARG A 11 15.05 -18.25 7.58
CA ARG A 11 13.74 -17.76 8.05
C ARG A 11 13.89 -16.51 8.94
N SER A 12 14.84 -16.52 9.87
CA SER A 12 15.12 -15.36 10.72
C SER A 12 15.59 -14.14 9.91
N ARG A 13 16.52 -14.34 8.96
CA ARG A 13 16.97 -13.27 8.06
C ARG A 13 15.84 -12.73 7.18
N MET A 14 14.98 -13.62 6.68
CA MET A 14 13.82 -13.25 5.86
C MET A 14 12.82 -12.42 6.66
N ASN A 15 12.50 -12.81 7.89
CA ASN A 15 11.59 -12.05 8.75
C ASN A 15 12.12 -10.64 9.02
N ALA A 16 13.42 -10.51 9.36
CA ALA A 16 14.04 -9.19 9.56
C ALA A 16 13.98 -8.32 8.29
N PHE A 17 14.20 -8.93 7.12
CA PHE A 17 14.07 -8.23 5.84
C PHE A 17 12.63 -7.78 5.57
N ILE A 18 11.63 -8.63 5.86
CA ILE A 18 10.21 -8.31 5.70
C ILE A 18 9.82 -7.14 6.60
N GLU A 19 10.21 -7.15 7.87
CA GLU A 19 9.93 -6.05 8.80
C GLU A 19 10.56 -4.74 8.33
N GLN A 20 11.82 -4.77 7.91
CA GLN A 20 12.50 -3.59 7.34
C GLN A 20 11.75 -3.08 6.11
N LYS A 21 11.29 -3.99 5.25
CA LYS A 21 10.56 -3.64 4.03
C LYS A 21 9.20 -3.02 4.34
N GLN A 22 8.47 -3.57 5.30
CA GLN A 22 7.19 -3.00 5.76
C GLN A 22 7.36 -1.56 6.26
N MET A 23 8.39 -1.28 7.07
CA MET A 23 8.68 0.07 7.54
C MET A 23 8.98 1.03 6.39
N LYS A 24 9.81 0.61 5.43
CA LYS A 24 10.13 1.42 4.25
C LYS A 24 8.89 1.72 3.41
N ASP A 25 8.02 0.73 3.21
CA ASP A 25 6.81 0.89 2.41
C ASP A 25 5.78 1.78 3.12
N PHE A 26 5.69 1.71 4.46
CA PHE A 26 4.89 2.63 5.26
C PHE A 26 5.36 4.07 5.14
N LEU A 27 6.68 4.34 5.24
CA LEU A 27 7.22 5.69 5.05
C LEU A 27 6.95 6.23 3.65
N ARG A 28 7.03 5.37 2.63
CA ARG A 28 6.70 5.75 1.26
C ARG A 28 5.21 6.10 1.11
N LEU A 29 4.33 5.31 1.71
CA LEU A 29 2.90 5.59 1.74
C LEU A 29 2.62 6.95 2.39
N TYR A 30 3.24 7.20 3.55
CA TYR A 30 3.12 8.46 4.28
C TYR A 30 3.58 9.65 3.44
N ALA A 31 4.77 9.59 2.85
CA ALA A 31 5.32 10.67 2.03
C ALA A 31 4.43 10.98 0.81
N ASN A 32 3.97 9.94 0.10
CA ASN A 32 3.06 10.11 -1.04
C ASN A 32 1.71 10.71 -0.62
N LEU A 33 1.19 10.32 0.55
CA LEU A 33 -0.08 10.84 1.06
C LEU A 33 0.03 12.32 1.41
N VAL A 34 1.12 12.71 2.08
CA VAL A 34 1.39 14.11 2.42
C VAL A 34 1.47 14.96 1.15
N ASP A 35 2.27 14.54 0.17
CA ASP A 35 2.43 15.26 -1.11
C ASP A 35 1.09 15.38 -1.85
N ARG A 36 0.32 14.28 -1.92
CA ARG A 36 -0.99 14.25 -2.57
C ARG A 36 -1.99 15.20 -1.92
N CYS A 37 -2.16 15.13 -0.60
CA CYS A 37 -3.14 15.96 0.08
C CYS A 37 -2.71 17.43 0.12
N PHE A 38 -1.41 17.71 0.15
CA PHE A 38 -0.91 19.08 -0.02
C PHE A 38 -1.29 19.62 -1.41
N ALA A 39 -0.98 18.89 -2.48
CA ALA A 39 -1.27 19.31 -3.86
C ALA A 39 -2.78 19.46 -4.15
N ASP A 40 -3.62 18.59 -3.60
CA ASP A 40 -5.07 18.59 -3.84
C ASP A 40 -5.82 19.64 -2.99
N CYS A 41 -5.34 19.93 -1.77
CA CYS A 41 -6.11 20.72 -0.80
C CYS A 41 -5.51 22.09 -0.46
N VAL A 42 -4.18 22.27 -0.49
CA VAL A 42 -3.54 23.52 -0.08
C VAL A 42 -3.35 24.40 -1.32
N ASN A 43 -4.19 25.42 -1.44
CA ASN A 43 -4.26 26.24 -2.65
C ASN A 43 -4.28 27.75 -2.36
N ASP A 44 -4.34 28.16 -1.10
CA ASP A 44 -4.22 29.56 -0.68
C ASP A 44 -2.89 29.78 0.04
N PHE A 45 -2.07 30.65 -0.52
CA PHE A 45 -0.74 31.00 0.01
C PHE A 45 -0.66 32.42 0.57
N THR A 46 -1.81 33.02 0.91
CA THR A 46 -1.87 34.36 1.53
C THR A 46 -1.55 34.35 3.04
N SER A 47 -1.50 33.16 3.67
CA SER A 47 -1.21 32.95 5.08
C SER A 47 -0.19 31.83 5.28
N LYS A 48 0.46 31.80 6.45
CA LYS A 48 1.35 30.70 6.88
C LYS A 48 0.59 29.54 7.52
N ALA A 49 -0.69 29.72 7.83
CA ALA A 49 -1.55 28.73 8.47
C ALA A 49 -2.63 28.27 7.49
N LEU A 50 -3.00 26.99 7.58
CA LEU A 50 -4.11 26.43 6.83
C LEU A 50 -5.42 27.12 7.20
N SER A 51 -6.23 27.43 6.20
CA SER A 51 -7.61 27.84 6.44
C SER A 51 -8.45 26.66 6.93
N THR A 52 -9.60 26.94 7.55
CA THR A 52 -10.54 25.89 7.99
C THR A 52 -11.02 25.01 6.83
N LYS A 53 -11.10 25.56 5.61
CA LYS A 53 -11.48 24.80 4.42
C LYS A 53 -10.40 23.82 4.00
N GLU A 54 -9.14 24.26 3.99
CA GLU A 54 -7.99 23.41 3.66
C GLU A 54 -7.79 22.32 4.71
N ASP A 55 -7.92 22.64 6.01
CA ASP A 55 -7.86 21.66 7.09
C ASP A 55 -8.93 20.56 6.93
N THR A 56 -10.17 20.97 6.67
CA THR A 56 -11.27 20.02 6.39
C THR A 56 -10.97 19.16 5.16
N CYS A 57 -10.40 19.75 4.10
CA CYS A 57 -10.04 19.04 2.88
C CYS A 57 -8.94 18.00 3.15
N VAL A 58 -7.86 18.38 3.84
CA VAL A 58 -6.74 17.48 4.16
C VAL A 58 -7.22 16.29 4.98
N ASN A 59 -8.04 16.52 6.01
CA ASN A 59 -8.63 15.45 6.82
C ASN A 59 -9.46 14.46 5.97
N ARG A 60 -10.28 14.96 5.05
CA ARG A 60 -11.06 14.13 4.12
C ARG A 60 -10.19 13.41 3.11
N CYS A 61 -9.14 14.07 2.61
CA CYS A 61 -8.18 13.50 1.67
C CYS A 61 -7.47 12.28 2.29
N VAL A 62 -6.97 12.43 3.51
CA VAL A 62 -6.30 11.35 4.26
C VAL A 62 -7.24 10.16 4.47
N ASP A 63 -8.42 10.39 5.03
CA ASP A 63 -9.40 9.33 5.30
C ASP A 63 -9.80 8.60 4.00
N LYS A 64 -10.09 9.36 2.94
CA LYS A 64 -10.45 8.80 1.64
C LYS A 64 -9.31 7.97 1.05
N PHE A 65 -8.07 8.46 1.12
CA PHE A 65 -6.92 7.77 0.53
C PHE A 65 -6.60 6.45 1.24
N ILE A 66 -6.67 6.41 2.57
CA ILE A 66 -6.44 5.18 3.33
C ILE A 66 -7.52 4.14 3.01
N LYS A 67 -8.81 4.51 3.07
CA LYS A 67 -9.93 3.63 2.69
C LYS A 67 -9.82 3.15 1.23
N HIS A 68 -9.40 4.04 0.33
CA HIS A 68 -9.15 3.69 -1.06
C HIS A 68 -8.01 2.68 -1.19
N SER A 69 -6.88 2.92 -0.52
CA SER A 69 -5.70 2.06 -0.57
C SER A 69 -6.01 0.66 -0.03
N GLU A 70 -6.75 0.56 1.07
CA GLU A 70 -7.22 -0.71 1.63
C GLU A 70 -8.10 -1.47 0.62
N ARG A 71 -9.10 -0.79 0.05
CA ARG A 71 -10.00 -1.41 -0.92
C ARG A 71 -9.27 -1.89 -2.17
N VAL A 72 -8.33 -1.09 -2.70
CA VAL A 72 -7.49 -1.49 -3.83
C VAL A 72 -6.63 -2.69 -3.45
N GLY A 73 -6.02 -2.70 -2.26
CA GLY A 73 -5.26 -3.83 -1.76
C GLY A 73 -6.06 -5.13 -1.71
N LEU A 74 -7.30 -5.08 -1.23
CA LEU A 74 -8.21 -6.24 -1.22
C LEU A 74 -8.49 -6.76 -2.63
N ARG A 75 -8.87 -5.87 -3.56
CA ARG A 75 -9.13 -6.26 -4.96
C ARG A 75 -7.88 -6.80 -5.65
N PHE A 76 -6.72 -6.21 -5.38
CA PHE A 76 -5.45 -6.67 -5.92
C PHE A 76 -5.13 -8.11 -5.45
N GLY A 77 -5.35 -8.41 -4.16
CA GLY A 77 -5.18 -9.75 -3.62
C GLY A 77 -6.09 -10.78 -4.31
N GLU A 78 -7.36 -10.45 -4.51
CA GLU A 78 -8.33 -11.29 -5.24
C GLU A 78 -7.86 -11.56 -6.68
N GLN A 79 -7.47 -10.52 -7.42
CA GLN A 79 -7.03 -10.66 -8.81
C GLN A 79 -5.73 -11.45 -8.94
N ASN A 80 -4.78 -11.23 -8.02
CA ASN A 80 -3.52 -11.97 -8.01
C ASN A 80 -3.75 -13.48 -7.76
N ALA A 81 -4.69 -13.84 -6.88
CA ALA A 81 -5.07 -15.24 -6.65
C ALA A 81 -5.71 -15.88 -7.89
N LEU A 82 -6.59 -15.16 -8.59
CA LEU A 82 -7.19 -15.63 -9.84
C LEU A 82 -6.13 -15.87 -10.94
N LEU A 83 -5.17 -14.96 -11.09
CA LEU A 83 -4.08 -15.11 -12.06
C LEU A 83 -3.21 -16.34 -11.77
N GLN A 84 -2.90 -16.60 -10.49
CA GLN A 84 -2.16 -17.81 -10.10
C GLN A 84 -2.94 -19.10 -10.41
N GLN A 85 -4.25 -19.11 -10.18
CA GLN A 85 -5.10 -20.26 -10.54
C GLN A 85 -5.16 -20.48 -12.05
N GLN A 86 -5.28 -19.41 -12.84
CA GLN A 86 -5.26 -19.51 -14.31
C GLN A 86 -3.92 -20.04 -14.84
N GLN A 87 -2.79 -19.59 -14.27
CA GLN A 87 -1.47 -20.13 -14.64
C GLN A 87 -1.34 -21.62 -14.30
N GLN A 88 -1.83 -22.06 -13.14
CA GLN A 88 -1.83 -23.48 -12.78
C GLN A 88 -2.71 -24.32 -13.71
N GLN A 89 -3.87 -23.80 -14.13
CA GLN A 89 -4.75 -24.48 -15.08
C GLN A 89 -4.12 -24.58 -16.49
N GLN A 90 -3.40 -23.55 -16.94
CA GLN A 90 -2.65 -23.60 -18.21
C GLN A 90 -1.52 -24.63 -18.19
N MET A 91 -0.91 -24.88 -17.03
CA MET A 91 0.10 -25.93 -16.86
C MET A 91 -0.51 -27.35 -16.70
N MET A 92 -1.83 -27.46 -16.59
CA MET A 92 -2.56 -28.75 -16.48
C MET A 92 -3.45 -29.06 -17.71
N GLY A 93 -3.35 -28.31 -18.80
CA GLY A 93 -4.12 -28.56 -20.05
C GLY A 93 -3.39 -29.44 -21.07
N PRO A 94 -4.15 -30.18 -21.91
CA PRO A 94 -4.20 -31.63 -21.95
C PRO A 94 -2.94 -32.28 -22.54
N GLN A 95 -2.70 -33.54 -22.17
CA GLN A 95 -1.85 -34.46 -22.92
C GLN A 95 -2.46 -34.76 -24.30
#